data_AF-A0AAW1P8R6-F1
#
_entry.id   AF-A0AAW1P8R6-F1
#
_cell.length_a   1.000
_cell.length_b   1.000
_cell.length_c   1.000
_cell.angle_alpha   90.00
_cell.angle_beta   90.00
_cell.angle_gamma   90.00
#
_symmetry.space_group_name_H-M   'P 1'
#
loop_
_entity.id
_entity.type
_entity.pdbx_description
1 polymer ?
#
loop_
_entity_poly.entity_id
_entity_poly.type
_entity_poly.pdbx_seq_one_letter_code
_entity_poly.pdbx_strand_id
1 'polypeptide(L)'
;MPAPPTYPVCYARVQERDFRQAKLFGINIIIDANDLVEGSTFYQRHGFFEESIALMESGIGLERVHMGIFTELGFLYAKYKNEWPMEHLELVQGRAAAGAPDAAPTRINMPRLIRMCKEYHHWKELVFPYIQSAEYDNAAMVMVNHSPVAWEHVP
;
A
#
# COMPACT_ATOMS: atom_id res chain seq x y z
N MET A 1 3.26 27.61 -24.62
CA MET A 1 3.65 26.19 -24.71
C MET A 1 2.78 25.40 -23.75
N PRO A 2 2.15 24.29 -24.14
CA PRO A 2 1.57 23.37 -23.16
C PRO A 2 2.69 22.88 -22.23
N ALA A 3 2.37 22.68 -20.95
CA ALA A 3 3.31 22.04 -20.03
C ALA A 3 3.73 20.69 -20.62
N PRO A 4 5.01 20.28 -20.50
CA PRO A 4 5.44 18.99 -21.01
C PRO A 4 4.61 17.88 -20.36
N PRO A 5 4.32 16.77 -21.07
CA PRO A 5 3.62 15.65 -20.49
C PRO A 5 4.36 15.21 -19.22
N THR A 6 3.63 15.06 -18.12
CA THR A 6 4.22 14.91 -16.80
C THR A 6 4.94 13.56 -16.65
N TYR A 7 4.47 12.53 -17.36
CA TYR A 7 5.02 11.16 -17.30
C TYR A 7 6.42 11.03 -17.91
N PRO A 8 6.67 11.44 -19.18
CA PRO A 8 8.01 11.30 -19.76
C PRO A 8 9.08 12.07 -18.99
N VAL A 9 8.71 13.25 -18.45
CA VAL A 9 9.64 14.04 -17.63
C VAL A 9 9.95 13.34 -16.31
N CYS A 10 8.93 12.82 -15.61
CA CYS A 10 9.14 12.05 -14.39
C CYS A 10 10.07 10.86 -14.63
N TYR A 11 9.78 10.04 -15.65
CA TYR A 11 10.55 8.83 -15.94
C TYR A 11 11.99 9.12 -16.35
N ALA A 12 12.22 10.19 -17.12
CA ALA A 12 13.58 10.65 -17.42
C ALA A 12 14.34 11.02 -16.14
N ARG A 13 13.71 11.75 -15.20
CA ARG A 13 14.35 12.13 -13.93
C ARG A 13 14.67 10.93 -13.04
N VAL A 14 13.80 9.91 -13.02
CA VAL A 14 14.07 8.64 -12.32
C VAL A 14 15.32 7.95 -12.89
N GLN A 15 15.43 7.90 -14.22
CA GLN A 15 16.59 7.28 -14.89
C GLN A 15 17.88 8.07 -14.65
N GLU A 16 17.80 9.40 -14.61
CA GLU A 16 18.89 10.30 -14.24
C GLU A 16 19.23 10.27 -12.74
N ARG A 17 18.43 9.56 -11.92
CA ARG A 17 18.51 9.52 -10.44
C ARG A 17 18.32 10.91 -9.79
N ASP A 18 17.63 11.82 -10.46
CA ASP A 18 17.17 13.10 -9.89
C ASP A 18 15.81 12.89 -9.21
N PHE A 19 15.82 12.21 -8.07
CA PHE A 19 14.58 11.84 -7.36
C PHE A 19 13.84 13.05 -6.78
N ARG A 20 14.54 14.17 -6.55
CA ARG A 20 13.90 15.41 -6.11
C ARG A 20 12.95 15.93 -7.17
N GLN A 21 13.39 16.00 -8.43
CA GLN A 21 12.50 16.39 -9.52
C GLN A 21 11.51 15.28 -9.87
N ALA A 22 11.94 14.01 -9.88
CA ALA A 22 11.07 12.88 -10.16
C ALA A 22 9.85 12.86 -9.23
N LYS A 23 10.03 13.19 -7.93
CA LYS A 23 8.94 13.29 -6.96
C LYS A 23 7.94 14.40 -7.30
N LEU A 24 8.41 15.58 -7.72
CA LEU A 24 7.54 16.71 -8.10
C LEU A 24 6.61 16.35 -9.26
N PHE A 25 7.15 15.68 -10.29
CA PHE A 25 6.36 15.23 -11.43
C PHE A 25 5.54 13.97 -11.11
N GLY A 26 6.10 13.07 -10.30
CA GLY A 26 5.48 11.80 -9.90
C GLY A 26 4.20 11.98 -9.11
N ILE A 27 4.06 13.07 -8.32
CA ILE A 27 2.82 13.39 -7.61
C ILE A 27 1.64 13.47 -8.59
N ASN A 28 1.83 14.04 -9.78
CA ASN A 28 0.76 14.14 -10.78
C ASN A 28 0.42 12.81 -11.45
N ILE A 29 1.33 11.82 -11.41
CA ILE A 29 1.11 10.46 -11.92
C ILE A 29 0.26 9.67 -10.93
N ILE A 30 0.61 9.72 -9.63
CA ILE A 30 -0.04 8.88 -8.62
C ILE A 30 -1.46 9.32 -8.26
N ILE A 31 -1.85 10.56 -8.56
CA ILE A 31 -3.24 11.04 -8.38
C ILE A 31 -4.17 10.60 -9.52
N ASP A 32 -3.63 10.08 -10.62
CA ASP A 32 -4.41 9.41 -11.66
C ASP A 32 -4.42 7.90 -11.38
N ALA A 33 -5.60 7.38 -11.03
CA ALA A 33 -5.77 5.98 -10.70
C ALA A 33 -5.43 5.04 -11.87
N ASN A 34 -5.51 5.50 -13.12
CA ASN A 34 -5.18 4.69 -14.29
C ASN A 34 -3.66 4.50 -14.46
N ASP A 35 -2.88 5.51 -14.08
CA ASP A 35 -1.43 5.51 -14.30
C ASP A 35 -0.61 5.15 -13.06
N LEU A 36 -1.21 5.24 -11.86
CA LEU A 36 -0.58 4.90 -10.58
C LEU A 36 0.24 3.61 -10.63
N VAL A 37 -0.38 2.52 -11.12
CA VAL A 37 0.24 1.18 -11.09
C VAL A 37 1.43 1.10 -12.05
N GLU A 38 1.33 1.70 -13.25
CA GLU A 38 2.45 1.74 -14.19
C GLU A 38 3.58 2.63 -13.66
N GLY A 39 3.24 3.76 -13.03
CA GLY A 39 4.19 4.63 -12.35
C GLY A 39 4.97 3.91 -11.26
N SER A 40 4.28 3.17 -10.38
CA SER A 40 4.96 2.35 -9.36
C SER A 40 5.82 1.26 -9.97
N THR A 41 5.28 0.56 -10.97
CA THR A 41 6.00 -0.51 -11.67
C THR A 41 7.27 0.00 -12.34
N PHE A 42 7.24 1.22 -12.88
CA PHE A 42 8.41 1.85 -13.49
C PHE A 42 9.54 2.02 -12.48
N TYR A 43 9.26 2.57 -11.30
CA TYR A 43 10.27 2.72 -10.24
C TYR A 43 10.80 1.35 -9.77
N GLN A 44 9.91 0.36 -9.59
CA GLN A 44 10.28 -0.99 -9.17
C GLN A 44 11.20 -1.69 -10.19
N ARG A 45 10.89 -1.60 -11.49
CA ARG A 45 11.70 -2.19 -12.58
C ARG A 45 13.12 -1.64 -12.65
N HIS A 46 13.32 -0.40 -12.21
CA HIS A 46 14.63 0.25 -12.15
C HIS A 46 15.33 0.09 -10.79
N GLY A 47 14.72 -0.66 -9.85
CA GLY A 47 15.29 -0.92 -8.53
C GLY A 47 15.12 0.24 -7.53
N PHE A 48 14.31 1.25 -7.85
CA PHE A 48 14.10 2.44 -7.00
C PHE A 48 12.83 2.30 -6.15
N PHE A 49 12.67 1.17 -5.45
CA PHE A 49 11.47 0.89 -4.67
C PHE A 49 11.32 1.81 -3.45
N GLU A 50 12.42 2.21 -2.80
CA GLU A 50 12.38 3.19 -1.69
C GLU A 50 11.79 4.53 -2.16
N GLU A 51 12.18 4.98 -3.34
CA GLU A 51 11.66 6.23 -3.92
C GLU A 51 10.20 6.07 -4.36
N SER A 52 9.81 4.88 -4.83
CA SER A 52 8.39 4.57 -5.08
C SER A 52 7.57 4.64 -3.79
N ILE A 53 8.08 4.11 -2.68
CA ILE A 53 7.42 4.16 -1.37
C ILE A 53 7.28 5.63 -0.93
N ALA A 54 8.39 6.39 -0.93
CA ALA A 54 8.39 7.79 -0.52
C ALA A 54 7.46 8.67 -1.38
N LEU A 55 7.34 8.37 -2.68
CA LEU A 55 6.39 9.03 -3.57
C LEU A 55 4.94 8.75 -3.15
N MET A 56 4.60 7.48 -2.92
CA MET A 56 3.24 7.08 -2.51
C MET A 56 2.86 7.65 -1.13
N GLU A 57 3.79 7.65 -0.16
CA GLU A 57 3.58 8.27 1.16
C GLU A 57 3.24 9.76 1.05
N SER A 58 3.91 10.45 0.13
CA SER A 58 3.62 11.86 -0.14
C SER A 58 2.25 12.06 -0.77
N GLY A 59 1.71 11.04 -1.44
CA GLY A 59 0.37 11.02 -2.00
C GLY A 59 -0.75 10.98 -0.96
N ILE A 60 -0.48 10.47 0.25
CA ILE A 60 -1.50 10.28 1.30
C ILE A 60 -2.09 11.61 1.77
N GLY A 61 -1.27 12.65 1.84
CA GLY A 61 -1.66 13.99 2.29
C GLY A 61 -2.30 14.88 1.22
N LEU A 62 -2.50 14.38 0.00
CA LEU A 62 -3.04 15.19 -1.11
C LEU A 62 -4.57 15.26 -1.06
N GLU A 63 -5.13 16.40 -1.45
CA GLU A 63 -6.59 16.56 -1.56
C GLU A 63 -7.23 15.56 -2.54
N ARG A 64 -6.49 15.18 -3.58
CA ARG A 64 -6.93 14.23 -4.62
C ARG A 64 -6.53 12.78 -4.33
N VAL A 65 -6.20 12.45 -3.08
CA VAL A 65 -5.85 11.08 -2.69
C VAL A 65 -7.02 10.12 -2.96
N HIS A 66 -6.72 8.90 -3.42
CA HIS A 66 -7.69 7.86 -3.70
C HIS A 66 -7.22 6.48 -3.24
N MET A 67 -8.15 5.51 -3.14
CA MET A 67 -7.90 4.12 -2.71
C MET A 67 -6.70 3.45 -3.39
N GLY A 68 -6.43 3.79 -4.66
CA GLY A 68 -5.28 3.27 -5.39
C GLY A 68 -3.94 3.51 -4.68
N ILE A 69 -3.67 4.74 -4.20
CA ILE A 69 -2.40 5.11 -3.56
C ILE A 69 -2.16 4.26 -2.31
N PHE A 70 -3.19 4.12 -1.49
CA PHE A 70 -3.21 3.27 -0.29
C PHE A 70 -2.92 1.80 -0.61
N THR A 71 -3.60 1.26 -1.62
CA THR A 71 -3.45 -0.14 -2.03
C THR A 71 -2.06 -0.43 -2.59
N GLU A 72 -1.52 0.48 -3.41
CA GLU A 72 -0.19 0.31 -4.01
C GLU A 72 0.92 0.51 -2.99
N LEU A 73 0.75 1.44 -2.05
CA LEU A 73 1.68 1.61 -0.93
C LEU A 73 1.74 0.35 -0.06
N GLY A 74 0.59 -0.26 0.25
CA GLY A 74 0.53 -1.55 0.96
C GLY A 74 1.30 -2.65 0.21
N PHE A 75 1.18 -2.70 -1.12
CA PHE A 75 1.93 -3.65 -1.96
C PHE A 75 3.44 -3.43 -1.90
N LEU A 76 3.88 -2.19 -2.01
CA LEU A 76 5.31 -1.86 -1.91
C LEU A 76 5.87 -2.23 -0.54
N TYR A 77 5.12 -1.95 0.54
CA TYR A 77 5.50 -2.33 1.89
C TYR A 77 5.62 -3.84 2.05
N ALA A 78 4.57 -4.58 1.69
CA ALA A 78 4.58 -6.04 1.83
C ALA A 78 5.67 -6.71 0.99
N LYS A 79 6.01 -6.15 -0.16
CA LYS A 79 7.01 -6.72 -1.06
C LYS A 79 8.45 -6.41 -0.68
N TYR A 80 8.73 -5.20 -0.17
CA TYR A 80 10.10 -4.70 -0.02
C TYR A 80 10.53 -4.42 1.42
N LYS A 81 9.60 -4.33 2.37
CA LYS A 81 9.93 -4.20 3.80
C LYS A 81 9.68 -5.53 4.51
N ASN A 82 10.69 -6.02 5.21
CA ASN A 82 10.62 -7.30 5.94
C ASN A 82 9.62 -7.28 7.10
N GLU A 83 9.38 -6.10 7.66
CA GLU A 83 8.34 -5.85 8.63
C GLU A 83 7.31 -4.98 7.93
N TRP A 84 6.06 -5.42 7.88
CA TRP A 84 4.94 -4.59 7.51
C TRP A 84 4.19 -4.26 8.79
N PRO A 85 4.54 -3.15 9.47
CA PRO A 85 3.92 -2.83 10.74
C PRO A 85 2.40 -2.74 10.55
N MET A 86 1.66 -3.31 11.49
CA MET A 86 0.20 -3.14 11.59
C MET A 86 -0.20 -1.65 11.55
N GLU A 87 0.67 -0.75 12.00
CA GLU A 87 0.51 0.72 11.87
C GLU A 87 0.28 1.17 10.42
N HIS A 88 0.89 0.52 9.42
CA HIS A 88 0.63 0.81 8.01
C HIS A 88 -0.75 0.30 7.58
N LEU A 89 -1.21 -0.86 8.05
CA LEU A 89 -2.61 -1.29 7.83
C LEU A 89 -3.61 -0.33 8.45
N GLU A 90 -3.33 0.13 9.66
CA GLU A 90 -4.16 1.12 10.38
C GLU A 90 -4.18 2.48 9.69
N LEU A 91 -3.04 2.92 9.15
CA LEU A 91 -2.91 4.17 8.39
C LEU A 91 -3.64 4.09 7.06
N VAL A 92 -3.54 2.94 6.39
CA VAL A 92 -4.09 2.73 5.05
C VAL A 92 -5.59 2.41 5.12
N GLN A 93 -6.10 1.90 6.24
CA GLN A 93 -7.54 1.71 6.45
C GLN A 93 -8.23 2.90 7.12
N GLY A 94 -7.50 3.71 7.90
CA GLY A 94 -8.06 4.82 8.67
C GLY A 94 -8.78 4.34 9.93
N ARG A 95 -8.03 3.91 10.94
CA ARG A 95 -8.51 3.55 12.30
C ARG A 95 -9.75 2.62 12.31
N ALA A 96 -9.53 1.34 12.04
CA ALA A 96 -10.37 0.29 12.62
C ALA A 96 -9.73 -0.19 13.93
N ALA A 97 -9.76 0.65 14.97
CA ALA A 97 -9.69 0.09 16.31
C ALA A 97 -10.91 -0.83 16.46
N ALA A 98 -10.66 -2.10 16.71
CA ALA A 98 -11.70 -3.11 16.92
C ALA A 98 -12.77 -2.56 17.88
N GLY A 99 -13.98 -2.28 17.35
CA GLY A 99 -15.14 -1.91 18.17
C GLY A 99 -15.79 -0.54 17.95
N ALA A 100 -15.36 0.29 16.99
CA ALA A 100 -16.07 1.54 16.68
C ALA A 100 -17.21 1.29 15.64
N PRO A 101 -18.47 1.67 15.93
CA PRO A 101 -19.64 1.42 15.07
C PRO A 101 -19.66 2.28 13.78
N ASP A 102 -18.78 3.26 13.69
CA ASP A 102 -18.68 4.18 12.55
C ASP A 102 -17.38 3.90 11.80
N ALA A 103 -17.25 2.69 11.25
CA ALA A 103 -16.08 2.27 10.49
C ALA A 103 -15.83 3.27 9.35
N ALA A 104 -14.71 3.99 9.42
CA ALA A 104 -14.29 4.85 8.32
C ALA A 104 -14.30 4.05 7.00
N PRO A 105 -14.65 4.67 5.87
CA PRO A 105 -14.73 3.97 4.60
C PRO A 105 -13.38 3.32 4.29
N THR A 106 -13.38 2.00 4.11
CA THR A 106 -12.18 1.21 3.78
C THR A 106 -11.47 1.83 2.59
N ARG A 107 -10.27 2.37 2.80
CA ARG A 107 -9.48 3.02 1.74
C ARG A 107 -8.55 2.05 1.01
N ILE A 108 -8.82 0.74 1.12
CA ILE A 108 -8.05 -0.35 0.50
C ILE A 108 -9.00 -1.32 -0.20
N ASN A 109 -8.54 -1.87 -1.33
CA ASN A 109 -9.18 -3.03 -1.95
C ASN A 109 -8.91 -4.31 -1.13
N MET A 110 -9.90 -4.77 -0.34
CA MET A 110 -9.74 -5.90 0.58
C MET A 110 -9.35 -7.23 -0.11
N PRO A 111 -9.96 -7.64 -1.24
CA PRO A 111 -9.51 -8.83 -1.97
C PRO A 111 -8.04 -8.77 -2.41
N ARG A 112 -7.57 -7.60 -2.85
CA ARG A 112 -6.18 -7.40 -3.27
C ARG A 112 -5.24 -7.45 -2.05
N LEU A 113 -5.67 -6.91 -0.91
CA LEU A 113 -4.95 -6.99 0.36
C LEU A 113 -4.74 -8.44 0.81
N ILE A 114 -5.81 -9.24 0.86
CA ILE A 114 -5.76 -10.67 1.22
C ILE A 114 -4.76 -11.43 0.32
N ARG A 115 -4.82 -11.20 -0.99
CA ARG A 115 -3.90 -11.86 -1.94
C ARG A 115 -2.45 -11.49 -1.66
N MET A 116 -2.19 -10.20 -1.42
CA MET A 116 -0.85 -9.69 -1.12
C MET A 116 -0.29 -10.26 0.19
N CYS A 117 -1.07 -10.27 1.27
CA CYS A 117 -0.61 -10.84 2.54
C CYS A 117 -0.26 -12.33 2.38
N LYS A 118 -1.05 -13.08 1.60
CA LYS A 118 -0.74 -14.48 1.27
C LYS A 118 0.53 -14.63 0.43
N GLU A 119 0.71 -13.79 -0.58
CA GLU A 119 1.85 -13.85 -1.50
C GLU A 119 3.18 -13.59 -0.78
N TYR A 120 3.19 -12.66 0.18
CA TYR A 120 4.37 -12.27 0.94
C TYR A 120 4.43 -12.83 2.37
N HIS A 121 3.54 -13.77 2.70
CA HIS A 121 3.52 -14.47 3.99
C HIS A 121 3.33 -13.57 5.23
N HIS A 122 2.62 -12.45 5.09
CA HIS A 122 2.23 -11.56 6.19
C HIS A 122 1.03 -12.13 6.94
N TRP A 123 1.24 -13.24 7.66
CA TRP A 123 0.17 -14.04 8.24
C TRP A 123 -0.55 -13.36 9.40
N LYS A 124 0.19 -12.59 10.20
CA LYS A 124 -0.38 -11.79 11.29
C LYS A 124 -1.33 -10.73 10.74
N GLU A 125 -0.88 -10.04 9.70
CA GLU A 125 -1.63 -9.01 9.01
C GLU A 125 -2.78 -9.59 8.16
N LEU A 126 -2.67 -10.84 7.68
CA LEU A 126 -3.73 -11.51 6.89
C LEU A 126 -4.99 -11.80 7.70
N VAL A 127 -4.87 -11.99 9.02
CA VAL A 127 -6.02 -12.17 9.91
C VAL A 127 -6.95 -10.96 9.83
N PHE A 128 -6.35 -9.77 9.78
CA PHE A 128 -7.06 -8.49 9.80
C PHE A 128 -8.15 -8.35 8.71
N PRO A 129 -7.84 -8.46 7.40
CA PRO A 129 -8.86 -8.33 6.36
C PRO A 129 -9.93 -9.41 6.44
N TYR A 130 -9.61 -10.62 6.91
CA TYR A 130 -10.61 -11.66 7.10
C TYR A 130 -11.62 -11.32 8.19
N ILE A 131 -11.18 -10.76 9.32
CA ILE A 131 -12.07 -10.27 10.37
C ILE A 131 -12.97 -9.15 9.85
N GLN A 132 -12.39 -8.19 9.11
CA GLN A 132 -13.16 -7.06 8.54
C GLN A 132 -14.20 -7.50 7.51
N SER A 133 -13.91 -8.56 6.75
CA SER A 133 -14.84 -9.17 5.80
C SER A 133 -15.81 -10.17 6.45
N ALA A 134 -15.81 -10.29 7.78
CA ALA A 134 -16.58 -11.28 8.54
C ALA A 134 -16.32 -12.74 8.13
N GLU A 135 -15.15 -13.03 7.54
CA GLU A 135 -14.68 -14.35 7.16
C GLU A 135 -13.91 -15.02 8.32
N TYR A 136 -14.57 -15.18 9.46
CA TYR A 136 -13.93 -15.63 10.71
C TYR A 136 -13.29 -17.02 10.61
N ASP A 137 -13.88 -17.92 9.83
CA ASP A 137 -13.32 -19.27 9.60
C ASP A 137 -11.95 -19.18 8.92
N ASN A 138 -11.81 -18.29 7.93
CA ASN A 138 -10.55 -18.07 7.24
C ASN A 138 -9.51 -17.43 8.17
N ALA A 139 -9.92 -16.47 9.02
CA ALA A 139 -9.06 -15.89 10.03
C ALA A 139 -8.53 -16.96 11.02
N ALA A 140 -9.42 -17.81 11.53
CA ALA A 140 -9.06 -18.90 12.44
C ALA A 140 -8.10 -19.90 11.77
N MET A 141 -8.35 -20.27 10.51
CA MET A 141 -7.47 -21.17 9.76
C MET A 141 -6.06 -20.60 9.57
N VAL A 142 -5.93 -19.29 9.35
CA VAL A 142 -4.61 -18.63 9.29
C VAL A 142 -3.91 -18.71 10.65
N MET A 143 -4.60 -18.40 11.74
CA MET A 143 -4.04 -18.49 13.09
C MET A 143 -3.61 -19.91 13.47
N VAL A 144 -4.38 -20.93 13.08
CA VAL A 144 -4.06 -22.34 13.36
C VAL A 144 -2.84 -22.79 12.55
N ASN A 145 -2.83 -22.53 11.25
CA ASN A 145 -1.78 -23.03 10.36
C ASN A 145 -0.46 -22.25 10.49
N HIS A 146 -0.52 -21.01 10.98
CA HIS A 146 0.64 -20.11 11.13
C HIS A 146 0.79 -19.61 12.57
N SER A 147 0.38 -20.42 13.55
CA SER A 147 0.31 -20.07 14.98
C SER A 147 1.55 -19.36 15.56
N PRO A 148 2.80 -19.75 15.24
CA PRO A 148 3.98 -19.07 15.80
C PRO A 148 4.12 -17.58 15.43
N VAL A 149 3.44 -17.14 14.37
CA VAL A 149 3.56 -15.78 13.81
C VAL A 149 2.22 -15.04 13.84
N ALA A 150 1.10 -15.74 13.60
CA ALA A 150 -0.21 -15.14 13.45
C ALA A 150 -1.03 -15.06 14.76
N TRP A 151 -0.66 -15.81 15.80
CA TRP A 151 -1.34 -15.78 17.09
C TRP A 151 -0.65 -14.81 18.05
N GLU A 152 -1.42 -13.90 18.65
CA GLU A 152 -0.97 -13.09 19.79
C GLU A 152 -1.78 -13.45 21.03
N HIS A 153 -1.08 -13.82 22.11
CA HIS A 153 -1.68 -13.86 23.44
C HIS A 153 -1.84 -12.43 23.95
N VAL A 154 -3.07 -12.03 24.27
CA VAL A 154 -3.32 -10.83 25.07
C VAL A 154 -2.78 -11.10 26.48
N PRO A 155 -1.86 -10.29 27.03
CA PRO A 155 -1.43 -10.40 28.42
C PRO A 155 -2.55 -10.13 29.42
#